data_AF-A0A1M6LUT9-F1
#
_entry.id   AF-A0A1M6LUT9-F1
#
_cell.length_a   1.000
_cell.length_b   1.000
_cell.length_c   1.000
_cell.angle_alpha   90.00
_cell.angle_beta   90.00
_cell.angle_gamma   90.00
#
_symmetry.space_group_name_H-M   'P 1'
#
loop_
_entity.id
_entity.type
_entity.pdbx_description
1 polymer ?
#
loop_
_entity_poly.entity_id
_entity_poly.type
_entity_poly.pdbx_seq_one_letter_code
_entity_poly.pdbx_strand_id
1 'polypeptide(L)'
;MRIPTPLPAAILLAALLAATPARAETLAPIDEPSLAAAGAHLATTPQRAASIQRDASWLLLRGRERVGSLVALRGPVPERASSPRPCHLLLLRPGAPAALLPTIGEGEWEAETCLGLEAVGMLPPDGATPRIGLIYRAASPNAEPREPIVLRLDPAAPRIDIEASRRASEAGATTIPAMRRIPAR
;
A
#
# COMPACT_ATOMS: atom_id res chain seq x y z
N MET A 1 -18.36 -10.59 -75.51
CA MET A 1 -17.51 -11.19 -74.46
C MET A 1 -17.20 -10.11 -73.43
N ARG A 2 -17.74 -10.21 -72.21
CA ARG A 2 -17.48 -9.28 -71.10
C ARG A 2 -16.48 -9.93 -70.16
N ILE A 3 -15.35 -9.28 -69.93
CA ILE A 3 -14.31 -9.69 -68.98
C ILE A 3 -14.70 -9.13 -67.60
N PRO A 4 -14.78 -9.94 -66.53
CA PRO A 4 -14.97 -9.44 -65.18
C PRO A 4 -13.63 -8.97 -64.59
N THR A 5 -13.62 -7.76 -64.05
CA THR A 5 -12.53 -7.18 -63.27
C THR A 5 -12.50 -7.76 -61.85
N PRO A 6 -11.32 -8.11 -61.29
CA PRO A 6 -11.22 -8.57 -59.91
C PRO A 6 -11.25 -7.40 -58.90
N LEU A 7 -11.92 -7.65 -57.77
CA LEU A 7 -11.97 -6.80 -56.58
C LEU A 7 -10.56 -6.59 -55.97
N PRO A 8 -10.24 -5.40 -55.43
CA PRO A 8 -9.01 -5.21 -54.67
C PRO A 8 -9.11 -5.86 -53.28
N ALA A 9 -8.11 -6.69 -52.98
CA ALA A 9 -7.92 -7.31 -51.68
C ALA A 9 -7.72 -6.26 -50.58
N ALA A 10 -8.52 -6.38 -49.52
CA ALA A 10 -8.43 -5.59 -48.32
C ALA A 10 -7.08 -5.83 -47.62
N ILE A 11 -6.29 -4.78 -47.45
CA ILE A 11 -5.12 -4.76 -46.58
C ILE A 11 -5.63 -4.61 -45.13
N LEU A 12 -5.76 -5.73 -44.42
CA LEU A 12 -5.95 -5.73 -42.97
C LEU A 12 -4.58 -5.47 -42.31
N LEU A 13 -4.30 -4.20 -41.98
CA LEU A 13 -3.21 -3.86 -41.08
C LEU A 13 -3.67 -4.17 -39.64
N ALA A 14 -3.43 -5.39 -39.18
CA ALA A 14 -3.58 -5.75 -37.78
C ALA A 14 -2.45 -5.09 -36.98
N ALA A 15 -2.72 -3.91 -36.43
CA ALA A 15 -1.87 -3.28 -35.44
C ALA A 15 -1.86 -4.15 -34.17
N LEU A 16 -0.83 -5.00 -34.02
CA LEU A 16 -0.47 -5.57 -32.74
C LEU A 16 -0.06 -4.40 -31.83
N LEU A 17 -1.00 -3.89 -31.02
CA LEU A 17 -0.64 -3.18 -29.80
C LEU A 17 0.08 -4.20 -28.92
N ALA A 18 1.42 -4.19 -28.98
CA ALA A 18 2.25 -4.84 -27.97
C ALA A 18 1.89 -4.19 -26.63
N ALA A 19 1.05 -4.86 -25.85
CA ALA A 19 0.80 -4.52 -24.47
C ALA A 19 2.17 -4.57 -23.76
N THR A 20 2.78 -3.41 -23.55
CA THR A 20 3.98 -3.33 -22.73
C THR A 20 3.60 -3.86 -21.35
N PRO A 21 4.31 -4.88 -20.83
CA PRO A 21 3.98 -5.41 -19.53
C PRO A 21 4.06 -4.26 -18.53
N ALA A 22 2.94 -3.97 -17.87
CA ALA A 22 2.91 -2.99 -16.79
C ALA A 22 4.04 -3.35 -15.82
N ARG A 23 5.04 -2.47 -15.70
CA ARG A 23 6.18 -2.72 -14.84
C ARG A 23 5.66 -2.90 -13.41
N ALA A 24 5.96 -4.06 -12.83
CA ALA A 24 5.58 -4.35 -11.45
C ALA A 24 6.17 -3.30 -10.50
N GLU A 25 5.38 -2.91 -9.51
CA GLU A 25 5.85 -2.05 -8.44
C GLU A 25 6.69 -2.87 -7.45
N THR A 26 7.73 -2.25 -6.90
CA THR A 26 8.66 -2.85 -5.95
C THR A 26 8.96 -1.86 -4.83
N LEU A 27 9.49 -2.38 -3.72
CA LEU A 27 9.86 -1.60 -2.54
C LEU A 27 11.37 -1.50 -2.44
N ALA A 28 11.86 -0.33 -2.07
CA ALA A 28 13.27 -0.09 -1.73
C ALA A 28 13.38 0.67 -0.40
N PRO A 29 14.55 0.66 0.26
CA PRO A 29 14.78 1.46 1.45
C PRO A 29 14.42 2.94 1.22
N ILE A 30 13.80 3.57 2.21
CA ILE A 30 13.46 4.99 2.17
C ILE A 30 14.72 5.87 2.08
N ASP A 31 14.63 6.99 1.37
CA ASP A 31 15.69 8.00 1.28
C ASP A 31 15.42 9.21 2.20
N GLU A 32 16.47 9.98 2.52
CA GLU A 32 16.33 11.20 3.33
C GLU A 32 15.36 12.24 2.74
N PRO A 33 15.36 12.52 1.42
CA PRO A 33 14.39 13.44 0.83
C PRO A 33 12.93 13.05 1.08
N SER A 34 12.60 11.75 1.03
CA SER A 34 11.25 11.28 1.32
C SER A 34 10.87 11.48 2.78
N LEU A 35 11.79 11.22 3.70
CA LEU A 35 11.56 11.41 5.12
C LEU A 35 11.42 12.89 5.47
N ALA A 36 12.22 13.76 4.84
CA ALA A 36 12.08 15.20 4.97
C ALA A 36 10.73 15.70 4.43
N ALA A 37 10.29 15.20 3.28
CA ALA A 37 8.97 15.52 2.72
C ALA A 37 7.82 15.06 3.63
N ALA A 38 7.95 13.87 4.23
CA ALA A 38 6.99 13.38 5.21
C ALA A 38 6.96 14.25 6.47
N GLY A 39 8.13 14.63 7.01
CA GLY A 39 8.23 15.53 8.15
C GLY A 39 7.62 16.90 7.87
N ALA A 40 7.88 17.47 6.70
CA ALA A 40 7.30 18.74 6.27
C ALA A 40 5.77 18.65 6.15
N HIS A 41 5.25 17.54 5.61
CA HIS A 41 3.81 17.30 5.57
C HIS A 41 3.21 17.22 6.98
N LEU A 42 3.77 16.39 7.87
CA LEU A 42 3.28 16.21 9.23
C LEU A 42 3.28 17.50 10.04
N ALA A 43 4.26 18.38 9.85
CA ALA A 43 4.31 19.68 10.51
C ALA A 43 3.07 20.55 10.24
N THR A 44 2.34 20.28 9.15
CA THR A 44 1.14 21.03 8.74
C THR A 44 -0.17 20.31 9.04
N THR A 45 -0.14 19.12 9.64
CA THR A 45 -1.33 18.29 9.90
C THR A 45 -1.61 18.12 11.40
N PRO A 46 -2.82 17.66 11.77
CA PRO A 46 -3.13 17.25 13.14
C PRO A 46 -2.16 16.19 13.70
N GLN A 47 -1.54 15.40 12.83
CA GLN A 47 -0.61 14.32 13.16
C GLN A 47 0.83 14.79 13.37
N ARG A 48 1.09 16.09 13.55
CA ARG A 48 2.42 16.65 13.83
C ARG A 48 3.18 16.02 15.01
N ALA A 49 2.47 15.40 15.95
CA ALA A 49 3.05 14.69 17.09
C ALA A 49 3.37 13.20 16.80
N ALA A 50 3.02 12.69 15.62
CA ALA A 50 3.36 11.34 15.21
C ALA A 50 4.86 11.22 14.93
N SER A 51 5.45 10.10 15.32
CA SER A 51 6.84 9.77 15.04
C SER A 51 6.94 8.99 13.72
N ILE A 52 7.85 9.41 12.84
CA ILE A 52 8.19 8.66 11.64
C ILE A 52 8.99 7.41 12.03
N GLN A 53 8.56 6.24 11.56
CA GLN A 53 9.28 4.98 11.73
C GLN A 53 10.15 4.73 10.50
N ARG A 54 11.37 5.28 10.49
CA ARG A 54 12.33 5.19 9.38
C ARG A 54 12.55 3.75 8.89
N ASP A 55 12.81 2.84 9.82
CA ASP A 55 13.10 1.43 9.52
C ASP A 55 11.89 0.66 9.00
N ALA A 56 10.70 1.26 9.12
CA ALA A 56 9.45 0.78 8.59
C ALA A 56 8.88 1.74 7.52
N SER A 57 9.76 2.34 6.71
CA SER A 57 9.36 3.22 5.61
C SER A 57 10.11 2.84 4.33
N TRP A 58 9.48 3.06 3.17
CA TRP A 58 9.98 2.55 1.89
C TRP A 58 9.71 3.48 0.71
N LEU A 59 10.58 3.44 -0.29
CA LEU A 59 10.32 3.96 -1.61
C LEU A 59 9.42 3.00 -2.39
N LEU A 60 8.48 3.57 -3.14
CA LEU A 60 7.71 2.85 -4.16
C LEU A 60 8.38 3.06 -5.51
N LEU A 61 8.78 1.97 -6.15
CA LEU A 61 9.46 1.99 -7.44
C LEU A 61 8.65 1.27 -8.51
N ARG A 62 8.62 1.81 -9.73
CA ARG A 62 8.14 1.13 -10.94
C ARG A 62 9.33 0.87 -11.85
N GLY A 63 9.85 -0.36 -11.80
CA GLY A 63 11.18 -0.64 -12.33
C GLY A 63 12.25 0.14 -11.56
N ARG A 64 12.90 1.12 -12.20
CA ARG A 64 13.88 2.01 -11.55
C ARG A 64 13.34 3.42 -11.27
N GLU A 65 12.13 3.70 -11.73
CA GLU A 65 11.50 5.01 -11.53
C GLU A 65 10.87 5.07 -10.15
N ARG A 66 11.14 6.13 -9.39
CA ARG A 66 10.47 6.40 -8.13
C ARG A 66 9.06 6.93 -8.41
N VAL A 67 8.04 6.19 -7.98
CA VAL A 67 6.62 6.57 -8.13
C VAL A 67 5.99 7.09 -6.84
N GLY A 68 6.70 6.96 -5.70
CA GLY A 68 6.26 7.51 -4.42
C GLY A 68 7.10 7.01 -3.25
N SER A 69 6.59 7.27 -2.04
CA SER A 69 7.11 6.74 -0.80
C SER A 69 5.97 6.41 0.16
N LEU A 70 6.11 5.29 0.87
CA LEU A 70 5.24 4.86 1.94
C LEU A 70 5.97 5.04 3.27
N VAL A 71 5.49 5.94 4.12
CA VAL A 71 6.13 6.29 5.39
C VAL A 71 5.25 5.83 6.54
N ALA A 72 5.76 4.93 7.37
CA ALA A 72 5.04 4.50 8.56
C ALA A 72 5.14 5.54 9.67
N LEU A 73 4.00 5.78 10.29
CA LEU A 73 3.84 6.74 11.36
C LEU A 73 3.27 6.04 12.57
N ARG A 74 3.82 6.38 13.73
CA ARG A 74 3.30 5.94 15.01
C ARG A 74 2.81 7.16 15.77
N GLY A 75 1.54 7.17 16.15
CA GLY A 75 0.91 8.27 16.88
C GLY A 75 1.61 8.56 18.20
N PRO A 76 1.28 9.70 18.85
CA PRO A 76 1.78 10.00 20.18
C PRO A 76 1.33 8.93 21.19
N VAL A 77 2.05 8.82 22.31
CA VAL A 77 1.56 8.02 23.44
C VAL A 77 0.28 8.69 23.94
N PRO A 78 -0.85 7.97 24.02
CA PRO A 78 -2.11 8.57 24.44
C PRO A 78 -2.05 8.99 25.91
N GLU A 79 -2.73 10.09 26.26
CA GLU A 79 -2.79 10.61 27.63
C GLU A 79 -3.51 9.64 28.58
N ARG A 80 -4.48 8.90 28.06
CA ARG A 80 -5.19 7.85 28.79
C ARG A 80 -4.56 6.50 28.47
N ALA A 81 -4.12 5.79 29.51
CA ALA A 81 -3.53 4.46 29.37
C ALA A 81 -4.46 3.44 28.68
N SER A 82 -5.77 3.66 28.73
CA SER A 82 -6.78 2.79 28.09
C SER A 82 -7.02 3.10 26.61
N SER A 83 -6.50 4.21 26.10
CA SER A 83 -6.66 4.57 24.69
C SER A 83 -5.59 3.87 23.86
N PRO A 84 -5.93 3.27 22.71
CA PRO A 84 -4.94 2.66 21.85
C PRO A 84 -4.06 3.73 21.24
N ARG A 85 -2.77 3.42 21.11
CA ARG A 85 -1.82 4.22 20.34
C ARG A 85 -2.02 3.92 18.85
N PRO A 86 -2.39 4.87 17.99
CA PRO A 86 -2.66 4.55 16.60
C PRO A 86 -1.39 4.47 15.75
N CYS A 87 -1.46 3.72 14.66
CA CYS A 87 -0.51 3.77 13.56
C CYS A 87 -1.17 4.24 12.28
N HIS A 88 -0.40 4.94 11.46
CA HIS A 88 -0.83 5.39 10.15
C HIS A 88 0.23 5.07 9.10
N LEU A 89 -0.20 5.10 7.85
CA LEU A 89 0.69 5.18 6.71
C LEU A 89 0.50 6.51 6.01
N LEU A 90 1.60 7.18 5.70
CA LEU A 90 1.61 8.34 4.84
C LEU A 90 2.14 7.94 3.47
N LEU A 91 1.29 8.05 2.46
CA LEU A 91 1.66 7.84 1.07
C LEU A 91 1.89 9.19 0.39
N LEU A 92 3.11 9.40 -0.07
CA LEU A 92 3.52 10.57 -0.85
C LEU A 92 3.77 10.14 -2.29
N ARG A 93 3.13 10.82 -3.24
CA ARG A 93 3.34 10.59 -4.68
C ARG A 93 3.58 11.92 -5.39
N PRO A 94 4.48 11.97 -6.38
CA PRO A 94 4.68 13.17 -7.19
C PRO A 94 3.37 13.61 -7.85
N GLY A 95 3.02 14.89 -7.72
CA GLY A 95 1.84 15.47 -8.37
C GLY A 95 0.49 15.04 -7.78
N ALA A 96 0.46 14.31 -6.66
CA ALA A 96 -0.76 13.91 -5.98
C ALA A 96 -0.79 14.44 -4.54
N PRO A 97 -1.97 14.69 -3.97
CA PRO A 97 -2.10 14.97 -2.55
C PRO A 97 -1.52 13.84 -1.70
N ALA A 98 -0.88 14.20 -0.59
CA ALA A 98 -0.46 13.25 0.41
C ALA A 98 -1.70 12.52 0.98
N ALA A 99 -1.63 11.19 1.08
CA ALA A 99 -2.70 10.38 1.64
C ALA A 99 -2.27 9.81 2.97
N LEU A 100 -2.98 10.20 4.03
CA LEU A 100 -2.84 9.63 5.36
C LEU A 100 -3.87 8.51 5.53
N LEU A 101 -3.39 7.31 5.84
CA LEU A 101 -4.19 6.10 5.91
C LEU A 101 -4.16 5.57 7.35
N PRO A 102 -5.30 5.58 8.07
CA PRO A 102 -5.36 4.98 9.40
C PRO A 102 -5.20 3.46 9.30
N THR A 103 -4.55 2.86 10.30
CA THR A 103 -4.32 1.41 10.39
C THR A 103 -4.70 0.92 11.79
N ILE A 104 -3.76 0.36 12.55
CA ILE A 104 -3.99 -0.11 13.92
C ILE A 104 -4.38 1.05 14.84
N GLY A 105 -5.38 0.85 15.71
CA GLY A 105 -5.84 1.82 16.69
C GLY A 105 -6.93 2.76 16.20
N GLU A 106 -7.43 2.57 14.97
CA GLU A 106 -8.52 3.34 14.38
C GLU A 106 -9.41 2.47 13.49
N GLY A 107 -10.68 2.85 13.34
CA GLY A 107 -11.64 2.16 12.47
C GLY A 107 -11.80 0.69 12.85
N GLU A 108 -11.59 -0.21 11.87
CA GLU A 108 -11.70 -1.67 12.07
C GLU A 108 -10.73 -2.23 13.11
N TRP A 109 -9.63 -1.53 13.39
CA TRP A 109 -8.62 -1.92 14.38
C TRP A 109 -8.62 -1.00 15.61
N GLU A 110 -9.74 -0.31 15.90
CA GLU A 110 -9.83 0.65 17.00
C GLU A 110 -9.58 0.05 18.38
N ALA A 111 -9.80 -1.26 18.55
CA ALA A 111 -9.58 -1.95 19.81
C ALA A 111 -8.11 -2.32 20.08
N GLU A 112 -7.23 -2.08 19.11
CA GLU A 112 -5.85 -2.54 19.14
C GLU A 112 -4.86 -1.39 19.31
N THR A 113 -3.88 -1.57 20.18
CA THR A 113 -2.76 -0.64 20.33
C THR A 113 -1.66 -0.99 19.34
N CYS A 114 -1.21 -0.02 18.56
CA CYS A 114 -0.07 -0.22 17.67
C CYS A 114 1.25 -0.25 18.45
N LEU A 115 2.00 -1.35 18.32
CA LEU A 115 3.38 -1.46 18.80
C LEU A 115 4.39 -1.10 17.71
N GLY A 116 4.02 -1.29 16.43
CA GLY A 116 4.76 -0.81 15.26
C GLY A 116 4.57 -1.68 14.03
N LEU A 117 4.99 -1.19 12.86
CA LEU A 117 5.04 -1.96 11.63
C LEU A 117 6.33 -2.81 11.58
N GLU A 118 6.21 -4.13 11.47
CA GLU A 118 7.35 -5.08 11.47
C GLU A 118 7.80 -5.48 10.06
N ALA A 119 6.86 -5.62 9.12
CA ALA A 119 7.18 -6.05 7.76
C ALA A 119 6.25 -5.41 6.73
N VAL A 120 6.79 -5.24 5.53
CA VAL A 120 6.03 -4.81 4.35
C VAL A 120 6.42 -5.68 3.16
N GLY A 121 5.52 -5.82 2.20
CA GLY A 121 5.92 -6.34 0.91
C GLY A 121 4.81 -6.30 -0.11
N MET A 122 5.22 -6.34 -1.39
CA MET A 122 4.27 -6.48 -2.48
C MET A 122 3.53 -7.81 -2.38
N LEU A 123 2.22 -7.75 -2.54
CA LEU A 123 1.33 -8.90 -2.73
C LEU A 123 1.06 -9.07 -4.23
N PRO A 124 0.53 -10.24 -4.67
CA PRO A 124 -0.04 -10.35 -6.01
C PRO A 124 -1.02 -9.20 -6.26
N PRO A 125 -1.13 -8.62 -7.44
CA PRO A 125 -2.11 -7.55 -7.70
C PRO A 125 -3.55 -8.09 -7.65
N ASP A 126 -4.53 -7.19 -7.47
CA ASP A 126 -5.96 -7.45 -7.71
C ASP A 126 -6.33 -6.81 -9.05
N GLY A 127 -6.32 -7.60 -10.12
CA GLY A 127 -6.38 -7.07 -11.48
C GLY A 127 -5.17 -6.19 -11.80
N ALA A 128 -5.41 -4.92 -12.13
CA ALA A 128 -4.34 -3.94 -12.39
C ALA A 128 -3.92 -3.15 -11.14
N THR A 129 -4.61 -3.31 -10.01
CA THR A 129 -4.30 -2.55 -8.78
C THR A 129 -3.16 -3.23 -8.01
N PRO A 130 -2.02 -2.54 -7.80
CA PRO A 130 -0.95 -3.04 -6.94
C PRO A 130 -1.41 -3.10 -5.48
N ARG A 131 -0.90 -4.08 -4.75
CA ARG A 131 -1.24 -4.31 -3.36
C ARG A 131 0.02 -4.47 -2.52
N ILE A 132 -0.01 -3.89 -1.33
CA ILE A 132 1.05 -4.01 -0.33
C ILE A 132 0.47 -4.70 0.90
N GLY A 133 1.15 -5.72 1.38
CA GLY A 133 0.90 -6.34 2.68
C GLY A 133 1.76 -5.68 3.73
N LEU A 134 1.19 -5.51 4.91
CA LEU A 134 1.78 -4.88 6.08
C LEU A 134 1.56 -5.84 7.25
N ILE A 135 2.58 -6.06 8.06
CA ILE A 135 2.44 -6.83 9.30
C ILE A 135 2.75 -5.90 10.46
N TYR A 136 1.73 -5.56 11.23
CA TYR A 136 1.88 -4.79 12.46
C TYR A 136 2.04 -5.72 13.64
N ARG A 137 2.90 -5.35 14.59
CA ARG A 137 2.77 -5.83 15.95
C ARG A 137 1.73 -4.96 16.64
N ALA A 138 0.65 -5.59 17.09
CA ALA A 138 -0.44 -4.94 17.80
C ALA A 138 -0.54 -5.51 19.23
N ALA A 139 -1.26 -4.83 20.10
CA ALA A 139 -1.55 -5.28 21.46
C ALA A 139 -3.03 -5.07 21.79
N SER A 140 -3.61 -6.06 22.43
CA SER A 140 -4.92 -6.02 23.08
C SER A 140 -4.75 -6.44 24.55
N PRO A 141 -5.77 -6.27 25.42
CA PRO A 141 -5.66 -6.65 26.83
C PRO A 141 -5.21 -8.10 27.09
N ASN A 142 -5.43 -8.99 26.12
CA ASN A 142 -5.22 -10.43 26.28
C ASN A 142 -4.11 -11.00 25.38
N ALA A 143 -3.59 -10.24 24.41
CA ALA A 143 -2.65 -10.77 23.41
C ALA A 143 -1.83 -9.68 22.73
N GLU A 144 -0.70 -10.07 22.14
CA GLU A 144 0.08 -9.24 21.23
C GLU A 144 0.14 -9.87 19.83
N PRO A 145 -0.94 -9.76 19.03
CA PRO A 145 -0.99 -10.38 17.72
C PRO A 145 -0.07 -9.67 16.72
N ARG A 146 0.27 -10.41 15.66
CA ARG A 146 0.77 -9.84 14.42
C ARG A 146 -0.41 -9.66 13.48
N GLU A 147 -0.82 -8.42 13.29
CA GLU A 147 -2.02 -8.08 12.53
C GLU A 147 -1.66 -7.75 11.07
N PRO A 148 -2.20 -8.52 10.09
CA PRO A 148 -1.97 -8.25 8.68
C PRO A 148 -2.93 -7.19 8.14
N ILE A 149 -2.37 -6.16 7.50
CA ILE A 149 -3.14 -5.12 6.80
C ILE A 149 -2.77 -5.10 5.32
N VAL A 150 -3.77 -4.99 4.46
CA VAL A 150 -3.61 -4.89 3.01
C VAL A 150 -3.90 -3.46 2.56
N LEU A 151 -2.91 -2.84 1.92
CA LEU A 151 -3.04 -1.55 1.25
C LEU A 151 -3.24 -1.76 -0.25
N ARG A 152 -4.26 -1.11 -0.82
CA ARG A 152 -4.44 -0.95 -2.26
C ARG A 152 -3.86 0.36 -2.74
N LEU A 153 -2.97 0.29 -3.72
CA LEU A 153 -2.37 1.46 -4.36
C LEU A 153 -3.18 1.93 -5.56
N ASP A 154 -4.47 2.21 -5.36
CA ASP A 154 -5.28 2.76 -6.43
C ASP A 154 -4.74 4.15 -6.84
N PRO A 155 -4.60 4.45 -8.15
CA PRO A 155 -3.97 5.68 -8.61
C PRO A 155 -4.61 6.95 -8.06
N ALA A 156 -5.93 6.99 -7.97
CA ALA A 156 -6.67 8.17 -7.51
C ALA A 156 -6.88 8.21 -5.98
N ALA A 157 -7.08 7.05 -5.36
CA ALA A 157 -7.54 6.94 -3.96
C ALA A 157 -6.96 5.69 -3.30
N PRO A 158 -5.70 5.73 -2.82
CA PRO A 158 -5.14 4.63 -2.06
C PRO A 158 -5.97 4.39 -0.80
N ARG A 159 -6.14 3.13 -0.40
CA ARG A 159 -6.95 2.78 0.77
C ARG A 159 -6.53 1.46 1.39
N ILE A 160 -6.88 1.29 2.66
CA ILE A 160 -6.84 -0.01 3.30
C ILE A 160 -7.98 -0.88 2.74
N ASP A 161 -7.65 -2.12 2.35
CA ASP A 161 -8.61 -3.13 1.92
C ASP A 161 -9.01 -3.97 3.13
N ILE A 162 -10.11 -3.56 3.77
CA ILE A 162 -10.62 -4.17 5.00
C ILE A 162 -10.90 -5.66 4.79
N GLU A 163 -11.58 -6.03 3.71
CA GLU A 163 -11.92 -7.42 3.44
C GLU A 163 -10.69 -8.29 3.19
N ALA A 164 -9.70 -7.80 2.44
CA ALA A 164 -8.45 -8.54 2.25
C ALA A 164 -7.62 -8.66 3.53
N SER A 165 -7.64 -7.62 4.37
CA SER A 165 -6.97 -7.64 5.68
C SER A 165 -7.63 -8.64 6.63
N ARG A 166 -8.97 -8.62 6.70
CA ARG A 166 -9.78 -9.56 7.49
C ARG A 166 -9.52 -11.00 7.07
N ARG A 167 -9.55 -11.31 5.76
CA ARG A 167 -9.21 -12.65 5.27
C ARG A 167 -7.78 -13.06 5.63
N ALA A 168 -6.83 -12.12 5.61
CA ALA A 168 -5.46 -12.40 6.02
C ALA A 168 -5.37 -12.73 7.52
N SER A 169 -6.08 -11.97 8.36
CA SER A 169 -6.15 -12.19 9.81
C SER A 169 -6.84 -13.52 10.14
N GLU A 170 -8.00 -13.80 9.53
CA GLU A 170 -8.74 -15.06 9.67
C GLU A 170 -7.93 -16.30 9.23
N ALA A 171 -7.07 -16.14 8.22
CA ALA A 171 -6.15 -17.19 7.79
C ALA A 171 -4.90 -17.33 8.66
N GLY A 172 -4.75 -16.53 9.73
CA GLY A 172 -3.60 -16.54 10.63
C GLY A 172 -2.30 -16.03 9.98
N ALA A 173 -2.40 -15.14 9.00
CA ALA A 173 -1.24 -14.67 8.24
C ALA A 173 -0.41 -13.66 9.03
N THR A 174 0.67 -14.13 9.63
CA THR A 174 1.58 -13.31 10.45
C THR A 174 2.84 -12.86 9.71
N THR A 175 2.95 -13.15 8.40
CA THR A 175 4.13 -12.82 7.58
C THR A 175 3.71 -12.47 6.14
N ILE A 176 4.53 -11.66 5.44
CA ILE A 176 4.29 -11.33 4.03
C ILE A 176 4.21 -12.58 3.13
N PRO A 177 5.10 -13.59 3.23
CA PRO A 177 4.95 -14.81 2.46
C PRO A 177 3.63 -15.56 2.73
N ALA A 178 3.10 -15.52 3.96
CA ALA A 178 1.78 -16.07 4.24
C ALA A 178 0.67 -15.27 3.53
N MET A 179 0.70 -13.94 3.62
CA MET A 179 -0.27 -13.07 2.93
C MET A 179 -0.28 -13.29 1.41
N ARG A 180 0.88 -13.53 0.79
CA ARG A 180 0.98 -13.79 -0.67
C ARG A 180 0.23 -15.05 -1.13
N ARG A 181 -0.03 -15.99 -0.22
CA ARG A 181 -0.76 -17.23 -0.52
C ARG A 181 -2.29 -17.04 -0.46
N ILE A 182 -2.75 -15.86 -0.05
CA ILE A 182 -4.17 -15.58 0.15
C ILE A 182 -4.73 -14.93 -1.11
N PRO A 183 -5.80 -15.50 -1.70
CA PRO A 183 -6.42 -14.94 -2.90
C PRO A 183 -6.89 -13.50 -2.72
N ALA A 184 -6.83 -12.75 -3.82
CA ALA A 184 -7.29 -11.37 -3.85
C ALA A 184 -8.79 -11.22 -3.64
N ARG A 185 -9.53 -12.22 -4.10
CA ARG A 185 -10.99 -12.36 -4.05
C ARG A 185 -11.30 -13.85 -4.00
#